data_AF-A0AAP8N6N2-F1
#
_entry.id   AF-A0AAP8N6N2-F1
#
_cell.length_a   1.000
_cell.length_b   1.000
_cell.length_c   1.000
_cell.angle_alpha   90.00
_cell.angle_beta   90.00
_cell.angle_gamma   90.00
#
_symmetry.space_group_name_H-M   'P 1'
#
loop_
_entity.id
_entity.type
_entity.pdbx_description
1 polymer ?
#
loop_
_entity_poly.entity_id
_entity_poly.type
_entity_poly.pdbx_seq_one_letter_code
_entity_poly.pdbx_strand_id
1 'polypeptide(L)' 'YYSMERGHPRMRARHLPFPITIELAHDWLDCMSKAMDDVDLDEEIKEPLLQHLRNVAYHMVNQE' A
#
# COMPACT_ATOMS: atom_id res chain seq x y z
N TYR A 1 -2.18 -17.56 5.11
CA TYR A 1 -0.78 -17.40 5.58
C TYR A 1 -0.64 -16.25 6.58
N TYR A 2 -0.73 -14.98 6.18
CA TYR A 2 -0.45 -13.84 7.07
C TYR A 2 -1.08 -13.93 8.48
N SER A 3 -2.41 -14.11 8.59
CA SER A 3 -3.08 -14.11 9.90
C SER A 3 -2.67 -15.28 10.81
N MET A 4 -2.30 -16.42 10.22
CA MET A 4 -1.82 -17.59 10.98
C MET A 4 -0.41 -17.37 11.52
N GLU A 5 0.44 -16.66 10.76
CA GLU A 5 1.85 -16.47 11.08
C GLU A 5 2.13 -15.18 11.88
N ARG A 6 1.31 -14.14 11.67
CA ARG A 6 1.55 -12.78 12.17
C ARG A 6 0.38 -12.26 13.02
N GLY A 7 -0.71 -13.02 13.14
CA GLY A 7 -1.91 -12.63 13.85
C GLY A 7 -2.70 -11.53 13.14
N HIS A 8 -3.52 -10.81 13.90
CA HIS A 8 -4.36 -9.75 13.35
C HIS A 8 -3.52 -8.69 12.59
N PRO A 9 -3.92 -8.29 11.37
CA PRO A 9 -3.14 -7.36 10.54
C PRO A 9 -2.78 -6.06 11.25
N ARG A 10 -3.78 -5.34 11.79
CA ARG A 10 -3.60 -4.03 12.49
C ARG A 10 -2.56 -3.15 11.77
N MET A 11 -2.68 -3.03 10.45
CA MET A 11 -1.61 -2.52 9.59
C MET A 11 -1.14 -1.13 10.03
N ARG A 12 -2.07 -0.19 10.27
CA ARG A 12 -1.70 1.16 10.74
C ARG A 12 -0.86 1.13 12.02
N ALA A 13 -1.24 0.34 13.01
CA ALA A 13 -0.49 0.23 14.27
C ALA A 13 0.94 -0.29 14.05
N ARG A 14 1.15 -1.17 13.07
CA ARG A 14 2.49 -1.65 12.69
C ARG A 14 3.31 -0.61 11.93
N HIS A 15 2.67 0.38 11.33
CA HIS A 15 3.30 1.47 10.58
C HIS A 15 3.56 2.73 11.43
N LEU A 16 2.93 2.87 12.61
CA LEU A 16 3.16 3.99 13.55
C LEU A 16 4.63 4.24 13.94
N PRO A 17 5.52 3.23 14.04
CA PRO A 17 6.94 3.47 14.35
C PRO A 17 7.72 4.20 13.24
N PHE A 18 7.15 4.33 12.04
CA PHE A 18 7.79 4.96 10.89
C PHE A 18 7.04 6.23 10.52
N PRO A 19 7.73 7.37 10.31
CA PRO A 19 7.09 8.58 9.80
C PRO A 19 6.64 8.34 8.36
N ILE A 20 5.35 8.49 8.11
CA ILE A 20 4.75 8.33 6.77
C ILE A 20 3.98 9.61 6.48
N THR A 21 4.55 10.43 5.59
CA THR A 21 3.91 11.62 5.03
C THR A 21 3.07 11.27 3.81
N ILE A 22 2.32 12.24 3.28
CA ILE A 22 1.54 12.05 2.06
C ILE A 22 2.44 11.81 0.83
N GLU A 23 3.62 12.42 0.78
CA GLU A 23 4.60 12.24 -0.29
C GLU A 23 5.11 10.79 -0.31
N LEU A 24 5.45 10.24 0.85
CA LEU A 24 5.90 8.84 0.94
C LEU A 24 4.80 7.84 0.55
N ALA A 25 3.54 8.17 0.82
CA ALA A 25 2.42 7.37 0.34
C ALA A 25 2.29 7.40 -1.19
N HIS A 26 2.53 8.56 -1.83
CA HIS A 26 2.57 8.68 -3.28
C HIS A 26 3.74 7.92 -3.89
N ASP A 27 4.95 8.08 -3.34
CA ASP A 27 6.15 7.37 -3.81
C ASP A 27 5.96 5.85 -3.75
N TRP A 28 5.31 5.37 -2.69
CA TRP A 28 4.98 3.95 -2.55
C TRP A 28 3.95 3.47 -3.60
N LEU A 29 2.92 4.28 -3.90
CA LEU A 29 1.93 3.97 -4.94
C LEU A 29 2.55 3.96 -6.33
N ASP A 30 3.48 4.87 -6.62
CA ASP A 30 4.23 4.89 -7.88
C ASP A 30 5.08 3.63 -8.05
N CYS A 31 5.73 3.17 -6.97
CA CYS A 31 6.43 1.89 -6.98
C CYS A 31 5.49 0.71 -7.23
N MET A 32 4.30 0.71 -6.62
CA MET A 32 3.31 -0.35 -6.85
C MET A 32 2.79 -0.35 -8.28
N SER A 33 2.49 0.82 -8.86
CA SER A 33 2.07 0.92 -10.27
C SER A 33 3.14 0.38 -11.21
N LYS A 34 4.41 0.78 -11.01
CA LYS A 34 5.53 0.29 -11.82
C LYS A 34 5.73 -1.22 -11.68
N ALA A 35 5.61 -1.75 -10.46
CA ALA A 35 5.72 -3.18 -10.23
C ALA A 35 4.60 -3.99 -10.91
N MET A 36 3.40 -3.41 -11.07
CA MET A 36 2.31 -4.00 -11.84
C MET A 36 2.62 -3.97 -13.34
N ASP A 37 3.22 -2.90 -13.84
CA ASP A 37 3.69 -2.80 -15.23
C ASP A 37 4.79 -3.84 -15.51
N ASP A 38 5.75 -4.01 -14.60
CA ASP A 38 6.87 -4.95 -14.74
C ASP A 38 6.45 -6.42 -14.84
N VAL A 39 5.24 -6.76 -14.37
CA VAL A 39 4.68 -8.12 -14.43
C VAL A 39 3.57 -8.27 -15.48
N ASP A 40 3.41 -7.27 -16.35
CA ASP A 40 2.39 -7.21 -17.39
C ASP A 40 0.97 -7.48 -16.83
N LEU A 41 0.64 -6.86 -15.68
CA LEU A 41 -0.67 -7.04 -15.06
C LEU A 41 -1.76 -6.43 -15.95
N ASP A 42 -2.82 -7.22 -16.21
CA ASP A 42 -3.98 -6.76 -16.98
C ASP A 42 -4.58 -5.47 -16.38
N GLU A 43 -4.85 -4.49 -17.23
CA GLU A 43 -5.37 -3.18 -16.83
C GLU A 43 -6.72 -3.31 -16.10
N GLU A 44 -7.55 -4.27 -16.48
CA GLU A 44 -8.84 -4.54 -15.81
C GLU A 44 -8.67 -4.95 -14.34
N ILE A 45 -7.50 -5.47 -13.97
CA ILE A 45 -7.12 -5.85 -12.60
C ILE A 45 -6.30 -4.74 -11.94
N LYS A 46 -5.38 -4.13 -12.69
CA LYS A 46 -4.46 -3.10 -12.21
C LYS A 46 -5.20 -1.89 -11.65
N GLU A 47 -6.17 -1.35 -12.38
CA GLU A 47 -6.90 -0.15 -11.98
C GLU A 47 -7.64 -0.31 -10.64
N PRO A 48 -8.51 -1.32 -10.44
CA PRO A 48 -9.19 -1.51 -9.16
C PRO A 48 -8.22 -1.87 -8.02
N LEU A 49 -7.13 -2.60 -8.31
CA LEU A 49 -6.11 -2.91 -7.30
C LEU A 49 -5.37 -1.65 -6.86
N LEU A 50 -4.93 -0.80 -7.79
CA LEU A 50 -4.24 0.45 -7.48
C LEU A 50 -5.16 1.42 -6.72
N GLN A 51 -6.45 1.47 -7.07
CA GLN A 51 -7.45 2.25 -6.31
C GLN A 51 -7.62 1.73 -4.88
N HIS A 52 -7.63 0.40 -4.68
CA HIS A 52 -7.66 -0.18 -3.35
C HIS A 52 -6.39 0.16 -2.56
N LEU A 53 -5.21 0.01 -3.18
CA LEU A 53 -3.93 0.33 -2.58
C LEU A 53 -3.81 1.80 -2.19
N ARG A 54 -4.38 2.72 -3.00
CA ARG A 54 -4.44 4.16 -2.68
C ARG A 54 -5.13 4.41 -1.33
N ASN A 55 -6.29 3.78 -1.10
CA ASN A 55 -6.99 3.89 0.17
C ASN A 55 -6.18 3.33 1.34
N VAL A 56 -5.47 2.22 1.12
CA VAL A 56 -4.60 1.62 2.14
C VAL A 56 -3.42 2.53 2.46
N ALA A 57 -2.72 3.05 1.44
CA ALA A 57 -1.56 3.91 1.59
C ALA A 57 -1.90 5.18 2.37
N TYR A 58 -2.98 5.88 2.00
CA TYR A 58 -3.44 7.06 2.73
C TYR A 58 -3.91 6.73 4.15
N HIS A 59 -4.48 5.56 4.39
CA HIS A 59 -4.78 5.12 5.75
C HIS A 59 -3.53 4.88 6.61
N MET A 60 -2.33 4.72 6.03
CA MET A 60 -1.08 4.56 6.78
C MET A 60 -0.40 5.89 7.16
N VAL A 61 -0.73 6.99 6.47
CA VAL A 61 -0.15 8.34 6.72
C VAL A 61 -0.34 8.74 8.18
N ASN A 62 0.74 9.09 8.85
CA ASN A 62 0.78 9.34 10.29
C ASN A 62 1.56 10.60 10.68
N GLN A 63 2.04 11.36 9.70
CA GLN A 63 2.75 12.62 9.87
C GLN A 63 2.30 13.62 8.79
N GLU A 64 2.40 14.92 9.13
CA GLU A 64 2.24 16.03 8.18
C GLU A 64 3.39 16.13 7.18
#